data_AF-A0A5P6N9K3-F1
#
_entry.id   AF-A0A5P6N9K3-F1
#
_cell.length_a   1.000
_cell.length_b   1.000
_cell.length_c   1.000
_cell.angle_alpha   90.00
_cell.angle_beta   90.00
_cell.angle_gamma   90.00
#
_symmetry.space_group_name_H-M   'P 1'
#
loop_
_entity.id
_entity.type
_entity.pdbx_description
1 polymer ?
#
loop_
_entity_poly.entity_id
_entity_poly.type
_entity_poly.pdbx_seq_one_letter_code
_entity_poly.pdbx_strand_id
1 'polypeptide(L)'
;MREWEIGPRIRGRNYSLGMPFHPKAADDGWFFDFPGPRRADGHVHYLTRRTAPLDTARGLRLRYRIDAAPHTRFVPQEFPDREATLSLFIQRAGDDWLARNGTQFHRWYSPADRVVPLERGTHDITIWFEENWISVMGSDRERSPRAFADTLTNAARMGFTLGSVSGRGHGVFATGPARLTVLDFVVL
;
A
#
# COMPACT_ATOMS: atom_id res chain seq x y z
N MET A 1 -9.58 10.40 -16.50
CA MET A 1 -8.28 9.69 -16.52
C MET A 1 -8.29 8.62 -15.43
N ARG A 2 -7.59 7.48 -15.60
CA ARG A 2 -7.44 6.45 -14.55
C ARG A 2 -6.13 6.71 -13.80
N GLU A 3 -6.23 7.33 -12.63
CA GLU A 3 -5.07 7.83 -11.87
C GLU A 3 -4.38 6.73 -11.05
N TRP A 4 -5.17 5.80 -10.52
CA TRP A 4 -4.73 4.74 -9.62
C TRP A 4 -4.54 3.40 -10.33
N GLU A 5 -3.57 2.62 -9.86
CA GLU A 5 -3.23 1.30 -10.39
C GLU A 5 -3.17 0.28 -9.24
N ILE A 6 -3.84 -0.86 -9.44
CA ILE A 6 -3.76 -2.03 -8.57
C ILE A 6 -2.57 -2.88 -9.01
N GLY A 7 -1.63 -3.09 -8.10
CA GLY A 7 -0.31 -3.61 -8.42
C GLY A 7 0.29 -4.50 -7.33
N PRO A 8 1.61 -4.78 -7.36
CA PRO A 8 2.56 -4.21 -8.30
C PRO A 8 2.55 -4.95 -9.64
N ARG A 9 2.91 -4.24 -10.72
CA ARG A 9 3.25 -4.86 -12.00
C ARG A 9 4.75 -4.99 -12.14
N ILE A 10 5.23 -6.23 -12.17
CA ILE A 10 6.64 -6.54 -12.26
C ILE A 10 6.82 -7.37 -13.53
N ARG A 11 7.63 -6.86 -14.47
CA ARG A 11 7.89 -7.51 -15.77
C ARG A 11 6.60 -7.93 -16.50
N GLY A 12 5.62 -7.03 -16.56
CA GLY A 12 4.34 -7.22 -17.25
C GLY A 12 3.26 -7.96 -16.44
N ARG A 13 3.63 -8.69 -15.39
CA ARG A 13 2.71 -9.47 -14.53
C ARG A 13 2.21 -8.64 -13.37
N ASN A 14 0.89 -8.64 -13.14
CA ASN A 14 0.30 -8.10 -11.91
C ASN A 14 0.39 -9.14 -10.79
N TYR A 15 0.90 -8.74 -9.64
CA TYR A 15 1.01 -9.60 -8.45
C TYR A 15 -0.23 -9.48 -7.55
N SER A 16 -1.07 -8.47 -7.74
CA SER A 16 -2.46 -8.51 -7.24
C SER A 16 -3.27 -9.50 -8.07
N LEU A 17 -3.28 -10.77 -7.66
CA LEU A 17 -3.94 -11.87 -8.37
C LEU A 17 -5.46 -11.66 -8.36
N GLY A 18 -6.11 -11.95 -9.49
CA GLY A 18 -7.57 -11.85 -9.62
C GLY A 18 -8.12 -10.43 -9.71
N MET A 19 -7.24 -9.41 -9.70
CA MET A 19 -7.65 -8.00 -9.71
C MET A 19 -7.51 -7.34 -11.09
N PRO A 20 -8.42 -6.42 -11.46
CA PRO A 20 -8.20 -5.55 -12.60
C PRO A 20 -6.99 -4.63 -12.36
N PHE A 21 -6.40 -4.10 -13.43
CA PHE A 21 -5.24 -3.21 -13.30
C PHE A 21 -5.57 -1.84 -12.67
N HIS A 22 -6.82 -1.39 -12.77
CA HIS A 22 -7.27 -0.12 -12.21
C HIS A 22 -8.45 -0.37 -11.27
N PRO A 23 -8.57 0.40 -10.18
CA PRO A 23 -9.81 0.44 -9.40
C PRO A 23 -10.94 1.03 -10.26
N LYS A 24 -12.16 0.82 -9.79
CA LYS A 24 -13.35 1.46 -10.36
C LYS A 24 -13.54 2.83 -9.72
N ALA A 25 -14.08 3.78 -10.46
CA ALA A 25 -14.52 5.05 -9.91
C ALA A 25 -15.88 4.88 -9.22
N ALA A 26 -16.08 5.61 -8.12
CA ALA A 26 -17.36 5.83 -7.45
C ALA A 26 -17.58 7.33 -7.27
N ASP A 27 -18.78 7.73 -6.87
CA ASP A 27 -19.13 9.14 -6.63
C ASP A 27 -18.26 9.78 -5.53
N ASP A 28 -17.81 8.98 -4.57
CA ASP A 28 -17.00 9.39 -3.42
C ASP A 28 -15.51 9.01 -3.53
N GLY A 29 -15.04 8.54 -4.69
CA GLY A 29 -13.61 8.29 -4.94
C GLY A 29 -13.31 7.06 -5.79
N TRP A 30 -12.35 6.24 -5.35
CA TRP A 30 -11.89 5.06 -6.08
C TRP A 30 -12.04 3.80 -5.24
N PHE A 31 -12.57 2.72 -5.80
CA PHE A 31 -12.77 1.49 -5.05
C PHE A 31 -12.29 0.24 -5.77
N PHE A 32 -12.05 -0.79 -4.97
CA PHE A 32 -11.95 -2.16 -5.44
C PHE A 32 -12.67 -3.10 -4.47
N ASP A 33 -13.20 -4.19 -5.01
CA ASP A 33 -13.75 -5.28 -4.22
C ASP A 33 -12.61 -6.25 -3.89
N PHE A 34 -12.49 -6.67 -2.63
CA PHE A 34 -11.51 -7.68 -2.26
C PHE A 34 -11.86 -9.01 -2.94
N PRO A 35 -10.88 -9.71 -3.53
CA PRO A 35 -11.07 -11.06 -4.04
C PRO A 35 -11.18 -12.05 -2.86
N GLY A 36 -11.77 -13.23 -3.14
CA GLY A 36 -12.05 -14.25 -2.14
C GLY A 36 -13.13 -15.23 -2.59
N PRO A 37 -13.55 -16.18 -1.71
CA PRO A 37 -13.26 -16.26 -0.29
C PRO A 37 -11.95 -16.99 0.07
N ARG A 38 -11.23 -17.54 -0.91
CA ARG A 38 -9.97 -18.27 -0.69
C ARG A 38 -8.81 -17.51 -1.32
N ARG A 39 -7.60 -17.75 -0.81
CA ARG A 39 -6.34 -17.22 -1.37
C ARG A 39 -6.20 -17.44 -2.89
N ALA A 40 -6.64 -18.58 -3.40
CA ALA A 40 -6.55 -18.93 -4.82
C ALA A 40 -7.48 -18.09 -5.71
N ASP A 41 -8.52 -17.48 -5.13
CA ASP A 41 -9.48 -16.64 -5.85
C ASP A 41 -8.91 -15.22 -6.09
N GLY A 42 -7.77 -14.89 -5.48
CA GLY A 42 -7.04 -13.65 -5.69
C GLY A 42 -6.60 -12.97 -4.40
N HIS A 43 -5.85 -11.89 -4.51
CA HIS A 43 -5.44 -11.04 -3.40
C HIS A 43 -4.96 -9.67 -3.91
N VAL A 44 -5.16 -8.61 -3.14
CA VAL A 44 -4.77 -7.24 -3.48
C VAL A 44 -3.52 -6.86 -2.69
N HIS A 45 -2.47 -6.41 -3.37
CA HIS A 45 -1.19 -6.03 -2.74
C HIS A 45 -0.99 -4.53 -2.62
N TYR A 46 -1.20 -3.76 -3.70
CA TYR A 46 -0.91 -2.31 -3.74
C TYR A 46 -2.05 -1.59 -4.44
N LEU A 47 -2.34 -0.38 -3.97
CA LEU A 47 -3.02 0.64 -4.74
C LEU A 47 -2.12 1.88 -4.77
N THR A 48 -1.64 2.25 -5.95
CA THR A 48 -0.67 3.34 -6.11
C THR A 48 -0.99 4.22 -7.30
N ARG A 49 -0.56 5.48 -7.23
CA ARG A 49 -0.57 6.41 -8.36
C ARG A 49 0.84 6.99 -8.56
N ARG A 50 1.06 7.60 -9.73
CA ARG A 50 2.29 8.38 -9.98
C ARG A 50 2.31 9.62 -9.09
N THR A 51 3.50 10.10 -8.77
CA THR A 51 3.69 11.34 -8.01
C THR A 51 4.84 12.17 -8.58
N ALA A 52 4.78 13.47 -8.35
CA ALA A 52 5.95 14.35 -8.43
C ALA A 52 6.89 14.09 -7.23
N PRO A 53 8.10 14.67 -7.21
CA PRO A 53 8.96 14.69 -6.02
C PRO A 53 8.20 15.11 -4.76
N LEU A 54 8.59 14.51 -3.63
CA LEU A 54 7.94 14.68 -2.32
C LEU A 54 8.86 15.39 -1.30
N ASP A 55 9.99 15.92 -1.75
CA ASP A 55 11.03 16.56 -0.91
C ASP A 55 10.59 17.88 -0.29
N THR A 56 9.57 18.54 -0.85
CA THR A 56 8.96 19.75 -0.26
C THR A 56 7.70 19.46 0.57
N ALA A 57 7.23 18.22 0.56
CA ALA A 57 6.03 17.81 1.28
C ALA A 57 6.36 17.40 2.72
N ARG A 58 5.35 17.46 3.59
CA ARG A 58 5.47 17.13 5.02
C ARG A 58 5.05 15.70 5.32
N GLY A 59 4.17 15.11 4.52
CA GLY A 59 3.65 13.77 4.75
C GLY A 59 2.56 13.36 3.78
N LEU A 60 1.93 12.24 4.08
CA LEU A 60 0.81 11.69 3.33
C LEU A 60 -0.38 11.48 4.26
N ARG A 61 -1.57 11.82 3.76
CA ARG A 61 -2.83 11.49 4.41
C ARG A 61 -3.70 10.64 3.49
N LEU A 62 -4.29 9.59 4.06
CA LEU A 62 -5.26 8.72 3.40
C LEU A 62 -6.51 8.65 4.27
N ARG A 63 -7.67 8.90 3.65
CA ARG A 63 -8.97 8.57 4.21
C ARG A 63 -9.63 7.49 3.35
N TYR A 64 -10.10 6.42 3.98
CA TYR A 64 -10.74 5.31 3.28
C TYR A 64 -11.89 4.72 4.07
N ARG A 65 -12.76 3.99 3.38
CA ARG A 65 -13.85 3.22 3.96
C ARG A 65 -13.72 1.75 3.56
N ILE A 66 -13.97 0.85 4.51
CA ILE A 66 -14.17 -0.57 4.25
C ILE A 66 -15.61 -0.93 4.55
N ASP A 67 -16.31 -1.37 3.51
CA ASP A 67 -17.64 -1.95 3.59
C ASP A 67 -17.49 -3.47 3.51
N ALA A 68 -17.94 -4.22 4.50
CA ALA A 68 -17.78 -5.67 4.56
C ALA A 68 -19.03 -6.37 5.11
N ALA A 69 -19.36 -7.52 4.53
CA ALA A 69 -20.44 -8.38 5.02
C ALA A 69 -20.13 -8.87 6.46
N PRO A 70 -21.16 -9.16 7.29
CA PRO A 70 -20.95 -9.71 8.62
C PRO A 70 -20.01 -10.93 8.60
N HIS A 71 -19.16 -11.05 9.63
CA HIS A 71 -18.19 -12.13 9.80
C HIS A 71 -17.09 -12.24 8.71
N THR A 72 -16.99 -11.26 7.81
CA THR A 72 -15.87 -11.19 6.86
C THR A 72 -14.56 -10.97 7.61
N ARG A 73 -13.55 -11.79 7.30
CA ARG A 73 -12.17 -11.63 7.75
C ARG A 73 -11.29 -11.21 6.58
N PHE A 74 -10.30 -10.38 6.87
CA PHE A 74 -9.23 -10.06 5.94
C PHE A 74 -8.01 -10.92 6.27
N VAL A 75 -7.45 -11.61 5.28
CA VAL A 75 -6.41 -12.61 5.49
C VAL A 75 -5.19 -12.26 4.63
N PRO A 76 -4.00 -12.02 5.23
CA PRO A 76 -2.77 -11.87 4.48
C PRO A 76 -2.45 -13.16 3.73
N GLN A 77 -2.17 -13.09 2.44
CA GLN A 77 -2.00 -14.29 1.63
C GLN A 77 -0.68 -15.04 1.95
N GLU A 78 0.34 -14.35 2.43
CA GLU A 78 1.63 -14.95 2.77
C GLU A 78 1.69 -15.45 4.22
N PHE A 79 1.15 -14.66 5.16
CA PHE A 79 1.14 -14.95 6.59
C PHE A 79 -0.31 -14.97 7.11
N PRO A 80 -1.09 -16.03 6.81
CA PRO A 80 -2.53 -16.05 7.07
C PRO A 80 -2.90 -16.11 8.56
N ASP A 81 -1.94 -16.39 9.43
CA ASP A 81 -2.03 -16.38 10.88
C ASP A 81 -1.83 -14.98 11.49
N ARG A 82 -1.45 -13.99 10.68
CA ARG A 82 -1.19 -12.61 11.12
C ARG A 82 -2.35 -11.69 10.78
N GLU A 83 -2.42 -10.57 11.50
CA GLU A 83 -3.37 -9.51 11.22
C GLU A 83 -3.12 -8.89 9.83
N ALA A 84 -4.21 -8.70 9.09
CA ALA A 84 -4.18 -7.99 7.82
C ALA A 84 -4.14 -6.48 8.05
N THR A 85 -3.16 -5.82 7.43
CA THR A 85 -2.92 -4.39 7.65
C THR A 85 -2.77 -3.60 6.35
N LEU A 86 -3.01 -2.30 6.46
CA LEU A 86 -2.69 -1.28 5.47
C LEU A 86 -1.45 -0.48 5.91
N SER A 87 -0.56 -0.19 4.96
CA SER A 87 0.60 0.67 5.18
C SER A 87 0.78 1.67 4.04
N LEU A 88 0.98 2.95 4.36
CA LEU A 88 1.33 3.96 3.34
C LEU A 88 2.69 3.63 2.72
N PHE A 89 2.84 4.01 1.45
CA PHE A 89 3.92 3.52 0.61
C PHE A 89 4.49 4.63 -0.27
N ILE A 90 5.82 4.65 -0.39
CA ILE A 90 6.57 5.50 -1.30
C ILE A 90 7.54 4.63 -2.09
N GLN A 91 7.60 4.86 -3.39
CA GLN A 91 8.54 4.22 -4.29
C GLN A 91 9.34 5.26 -5.07
N ARG A 92 10.66 5.09 -5.02
CA ARG A 92 11.63 5.84 -5.82
C ARG A 92 11.62 5.37 -7.27
N ALA A 93 11.94 6.28 -8.19
CA ALA A 93 12.28 5.92 -9.57
C ALA A 93 13.45 4.90 -9.60
N GLY A 94 13.42 3.99 -10.58
CA GLY A 94 14.47 3.00 -10.78
C GLY A 94 14.46 1.82 -9.79
N ASP A 95 13.38 1.60 -9.03
CA ASP A 95 13.19 0.36 -8.28
C ASP A 95 13.13 -0.86 -9.20
N ASP A 96 13.84 -1.91 -8.83
CA ASP A 96 13.88 -3.19 -9.56
C ASP A 96 12.89 -4.22 -8.98
N TRP A 97 12.19 -3.88 -7.88
CA TRP A 97 11.32 -4.73 -7.06
C TRP A 97 12.01 -5.89 -6.34
N LEU A 98 13.30 -6.11 -6.61
CA LEU A 98 14.08 -7.21 -6.05
C LEU A 98 14.98 -6.75 -4.91
N ALA A 99 15.10 -5.43 -4.68
CA ALA A 99 16.02 -4.85 -3.70
C ALA A 99 17.48 -5.26 -3.95
N ARG A 100 17.85 -5.46 -5.22
CA ARG A 100 19.20 -5.84 -5.64
C ARG A 100 19.91 -4.64 -6.26
N ASN A 101 21.22 -4.73 -6.43
CA ASN A 101 22.00 -3.73 -7.17
C ASN A 101 21.80 -2.28 -6.66
N GLY A 102 21.67 -2.10 -5.33
CA GLY A 102 21.52 -0.77 -4.71
C GLY A 102 20.08 -0.27 -4.52
N THR A 103 19.06 -1.04 -4.91
CA THR A 103 17.64 -0.62 -4.81
C THR A 103 16.98 -0.93 -3.45
N GLN A 104 17.74 -1.38 -2.44
CA GLN A 104 17.18 -1.77 -1.12
C GLN A 104 16.47 -0.63 -0.37
N PHE A 105 16.71 0.62 -0.77
CA PHE A 105 16.07 1.82 -0.23
C PHE A 105 15.08 2.46 -1.20
N HIS A 106 14.70 1.79 -2.29
CA HIS A 106 13.78 2.39 -3.28
C HIS A 106 12.31 2.24 -2.89
N ARG A 107 12.00 1.49 -1.83
CA ARG A 107 10.64 1.31 -1.30
C ARG A 107 10.63 1.55 0.18
N TRP A 108 9.70 2.39 0.62
CA TRP A 108 9.48 2.74 2.01
C TRP A 108 8.02 2.57 2.39
N TYR A 109 7.81 2.12 3.61
CA TYR A 109 6.51 1.85 4.20
C TYR A 109 6.34 2.67 5.48
N SER A 110 5.09 2.99 5.82
CA SER A 110 4.76 3.66 7.09
C SER A 110 5.36 2.91 8.29
N PRO A 111 5.65 3.59 9.41
CA PRO A 111 6.20 2.95 10.61
C PRO A 111 5.40 1.73 11.10
N ALA A 112 6.04 0.84 11.87
CA ALA A 112 5.43 -0.41 12.32
C ALA A 112 4.24 -0.22 13.26
N ASP A 113 4.31 0.77 14.13
CA ASP A 113 3.28 1.22 15.05
C ASP A 113 2.20 2.09 14.39
N ARG A 114 2.31 2.34 13.09
CA ARG A 114 1.37 3.15 12.30
C ARG A 114 0.63 2.37 11.23
N VAL A 115 0.81 1.05 11.13
CA VAL A 115 -0.04 0.25 10.25
C VAL A 115 -1.45 0.18 10.81
N VAL A 116 -2.44 0.12 9.92
CA VAL A 116 -3.84 0.08 10.36
C VAL A 116 -4.43 -1.29 10.06
N PRO A 117 -5.01 -1.97 11.07
CA PRO A 117 -5.76 -3.20 10.84
C PRO A 117 -6.87 -3.01 9.81
N LEU A 118 -7.06 -3.99 8.93
CA LEU A 118 -8.16 -3.97 7.98
C LEU A 118 -9.45 -4.36 8.68
N GLU A 119 -10.29 -3.37 8.94
CA GLU A 119 -11.56 -3.54 9.62
C GLU A 119 -12.65 -2.71 8.95
N ARG A 120 -13.91 -3.16 9.07
CA ARG A 120 -15.07 -2.43 8.57
C ARG A 120 -15.16 -1.05 9.24
N GLY A 121 -15.38 -0.01 8.45
CA GLY A 121 -15.54 1.35 8.96
C GLY A 121 -14.83 2.38 8.09
N THR A 122 -14.85 3.63 8.55
CA THR A 122 -14.09 4.73 7.95
C THR A 122 -12.84 4.96 8.78
N HIS A 123 -11.71 5.10 8.10
CA HIS A 123 -10.39 5.25 8.68
C HIS A 123 -9.69 6.48 8.11
N ASP A 124 -8.90 7.14 8.93
CA ASP A 124 -8.07 8.28 8.55
C ASP A 124 -6.66 8.04 9.07
N ILE A 125 -5.67 8.16 8.19
CA ILE A 125 -4.27 7.93 8.51
C ILE A 125 -3.48 9.11 7.97
N THR A 126 -2.70 9.73 8.85
CA THR A 126 -1.68 10.71 8.45
C THR A 126 -0.33 10.20 8.92
N ILE A 127 0.64 10.13 8.01
CA ILE A 127 2.03 9.77 8.31
C ILE A 127 2.93 10.89 7.84
N TRP A 128 3.69 11.46 8.77
CA TRP A 128 4.66 12.52 8.48
C TRP A 128 5.97 11.93 7.98
N PHE A 129 6.67 12.62 7.08
CA PHE A 129 7.98 12.19 6.57
C PHE A 129 9.10 12.29 7.61
N GLU A 130 8.87 12.95 8.75
CA GLU A 130 9.79 12.93 9.88
C GLU A 130 9.71 11.65 10.72
N GLU A 131 8.59 10.91 10.63
CA GLU A 131 8.42 9.64 11.36
C GLU A 131 9.37 8.56 10.84
N ASN A 132 9.57 7.49 11.61
CA ASN A 132 10.58 6.49 11.29
C ASN A 132 10.10 5.48 10.22
N TRP A 133 10.02 5.92 8.96
CA TRP A 133 9.67 5.08 7.80
C TRP A 133 10.59 3.87 7.67
N ILE A 134 10.06 2.75 7.19
CA ILE A 134 10.77 1.46 7.10
C ILE A 134 11.06 1.13 5.65
N SER A 135 12.32 0.86 5.32
CA SER A 135 12.73 0.40 3.99
C SER A 135 12.39 -1.07 3.76
N VAL A 136 12.24 -1.48 2.51
CA VAL A 136 11.87 -2.87 2.17
C VAL A 136 12.83 -3.95 2.68
N MET A 137 14.09 -3.62 2.94
CA MET A 137 15.07 -4.55 3.52
C MET A 137 15.27 -4.38 5.03
N GLY A 138 14.36 -3.68 5.73
CA GLY A 138 14.34 -3.61 7.19
C GLY A 138 15.27 -2.56 7.82
N SER A 139 15.97 -1.74 7.03
CA SER A 139 16.49 -0.46 7.55
C SER A 139 15.34 0.52 7.78
N ASP A 140 15.60 1.64 8.45
CA ASP A 140 14.62 2.69 8.69
C ASP A 140 15.21 4.09 8.47
N ARG A 141 14.37 5.12 8.57
CA ARG A 141 14.73 6.51 8.29
C ARG A 141 15.82 6.99 9.26
N GLU A 142 15.73 6.66 10.54
CA GLU A 142 16.73 7.07 11.53
C GLU A 142 18.10 6.47 11.23
N ARG A 143 18.17 5.18 10.83
CA ARG A 143 19.42 4.52 10.43
C ARG A 143 19.90 4.93 9.04
N SER A 144 19.01 5.34 8.15
CA SER A 144 19.33 5.64 6.75
C SER A 144 18.67 6.93 6.24
N PRO A 145 18.91 8.08 6.89
CA PRO A 145 18.14 9.31 6.64
C PRO A 145 18.39 9.87 5.25
N ARG A 146 19.63 9.79 4.76
CA ARG A 146 19.99 10.22 3.39
C ARG A 146 19.27 9.39 2.32
N ALA A 147 19.11 8.09 2.54
CA ALA A 147 18.45 7.21 1.59
C ALA A 147 16.94 7.48 1.55
N PHE A 148 16.32 7.78 2.70
CA PHE A 148 14.93 8.21 2.74
C PHE A 148 14.73 9.55 2.03
N ALA A 149 15.58 10.54 2.32
CA ALA A 149 15.53 11.85 1.66
C ALA A 149 15.70 11.73 0.13
N ASP A 150 16.66 10.92 -0.34
CA ASP A 150 16.84 10.66 -1.77
C ASP A 150 15.61 10.01 -2.42
N THR A 151 14.90 9.15 -1.70
CA THR A 151 13.63 8.59 -2.17
C THR A 151 12.52 9.63 -2.26
N LEU A 152 12.47 10.62 -1.36
CA LEU A 152 11.51 11.73 -1.48
C LEU A 152 11.83 12.62 -2.70
N THR A 153 13.09 13.00 -2.89
CA THR A 153 13.53 13.79 -4.06
C THR A 153 13.25 13.07 -5.37
N ASN A 154 13.42 11.74 -5.40
CA ASN A 154 13.25 10.92 -6.60
C ASN A 154 11.98 10.06 -6.56
N ALA A 155 10.95 10.52 -5.86
CA ALA A 155 9.68 9.80 -5.73
C ALA A 155 9.02 9.64 -7.11
N ALA A 156 8.57 8.42 -7.41
CA ALA A 156 7.89 8.09 -8.67
C ALA A 156 6.46 7.61 -8.43
N ARG A 157 6.21 6.89 -7.33
CA ARG A 157 4.89 6.40 -6.97
C ARG A 157 4.63 6.53 -5.47
N MET A 158 3.37 6.73 -5.13
CA MET A 158 2.89 6.73 -3.76
C MET A 158 1.52 6.05 -3.67
N GLY A 159 1.12 5.67 -2.47
CA GLY A 159 -0.18 5.07 -2.22
C GLY A 159 -0.15 4.25 -0.94
N PHE A 160 -0.70 3.05 -0.99
CA PHE A 160 -0.64 2.11 0.12
C PHE A 160 -0.47 0.67 -0.34
N THR A 161 -0.06 -0.15 0.61
CA THR A 161 0.07 -1.59 0.49
C THR A 161 -0.84 -2.32 1.46
N LEU A 162 -1.18 -3.55 1.11
CA LEU A 162 -1.94 -4.48 1.93
C LEU A 162 -1.09 -5.74 2.17
N GLY A 163 -1.15 -6.25 3.38
CA GLY A 163 -0.42 -7.45 3.78
C GLY A 163 -0.50 -7.64 5.27
N SER A 164 0.65 -7.83 5.92
CA SER A 164 0.80 -7.78 7.37
C SER A 164 2.04 -6.95 7.73
N VAL A 165 2.28 -6.69 9.03
CA VAL A 165 3.46 -5.92 9.50
C VAL A 165 4.78 -6.43 8.89
N SER A 166 4.93 -7.75 8.76
CA SER A 166 6.12 -8.43 8.21
C SER A 166 6.04 -8.78 6.73
N GLY A 167 4.85 -8.70 6.13
CA GLY A 167 4.58 -9.06 4.73
C GLY A 167 3.93 -7.89 3.99
N ARG A 168 4.51 -6.70 4.12
CA ARG A 168 3.92 -5.47 3.56
C ARG A 168 3.89 -5.52 2.04
N GLY A 169 2.72 -5.28 1.47
CA GLY A 169 2.52 -5.42 0.03
C GLY A 169 2.60 -6.86 -0.46
N HIS A 170 2.44 -7.85 0.42
CA HIS A 170 2.39 -9.25 0.01
C HIS A 170 0.97 -9.75 -0.20
N GLY A 171 -0.05 -8.90 -0.02
CA GLY A 171 -1.40 -9.17 -0.49
C GLY A 171 -2.37 -9.62 0.58
N VAL A 172 -3.63 -9.21 0.42
CA VAL A 172 -4.75 -9.60 1.29
C VAL A 172 -5.94 -10.02 0.43
N PHE A 173 -6.67 -11.03 0.90
CA PHE A 173 -7.99 -11.41 0.39
C PHE A 173 -9.04 -11.35 1.51
N ALA A 174 -10.32 -11.34 1.16
CA ALA A 174 -11.42 -11.33 2.13
C ALA A 174 -12.16 -12.68 2.12
N THR A 175 -12.59 -13.18 3.28
CA THR A 175 -13.36 -14.44 3.37
C THR A 175 -14.84 -14.29 3.00
N GLY A 176 -15.28 -13.06 2.75
CA GLY A 176 -16.64 -12.70 2.36
C GLY A 176 -16.62 -11.38 1.58
N PRO A 177 -17.78 -10.94 1.05
CA PRO A 177 -17.86 -9.71 0.27
C PRO A 177 -17.34 -8.51 1.07
N ALA A 178 -16.33 -7.84 0.52
CA ALA A 178 -15.77 -6.61 1.08
C ALA A 178 -15.28 -5.67 -0.02
N ARG A 179 -15.36 -4.37 0.25
CA ARG A 179 -14.92 -3.29 -0.63
C ARG A 179 -14.07 -2.32 0.16
N LEU A 180 -12.95 -1.89 -0.43
CA LEU A 180 -12.23 -0.70 0.03
C LEU A 180 -12.52 0.45 -0.93
N THR A 181 -12.91 1.58 -0.38
CA THR A 181 -13.10 2.85 -1.11
C THR A 181 -12.11 3.88 -0.56
N VAL A 182 -11.23 4.38 -1.42
CA VAL A 182 -10.38 5.54 -1.16
C VAL A 182 -11.25 6.78 -1.28
N LEU A 183 -11.47 7.47 -0.16
CA LEU A 183 -12.29 8.67 -0.09
C LEU A 183 -11.45 9.92 -0.34
N ASP A 184 -10.22 9.94 0.15
CA ASP A 184 -9.29 11.05 -0.04
C ASP A 184 -7.84 10.57 0.08
N PHE A 185 -6.94 11.19 -0.70
CA PHE A 185 -5.49 10.95 -0.60
C PHE A 185 -4.72 12.24 -0.92
N VAL A 186 -4.05 12.77 0.10
CA VAL A 186 -3.45 14.10 0.08
C VAL A 186 -1.95 14.02 0.37
N VAL A 187 -1.18 14.81 -0.38
CA VAL A 187 0.20 15.15 -0.06
C VAL A 187 0.15 16.45 0.76
N LEU A 188 0.74 16.43 1.96
CA LEU A 188 0.67 17.50 2.95
C LEU A 188 1.85 18.47 2.86
#